data_AF-A0AAN6N4P3-F1
#
_entry.id   AF-A0AAN6N4P3-F1
#
_cell.length_a   1.000
_cell.length_b   1.000
_cell.length_c   1.000
_cell.angle_alpha   90.00
_cell.angle_beta   90.00
_cell.angle_gamma   90.00
#
_symmetry.space_group_name_H-M   'P 1'
#
loop_
_entity.id
_entity.type
_entity.pdbx_description
1 polymer ?
#
loop_
_entity_poly.entity_id
_entity_poly.type
_entity_poly.pdbx_seq_one_letter_code
_entity_poly.pdbx_strand_id
1 'polypeptide(L)'
;MASITPSFVFTSSFRPRPQRTQWTAVLALLACLVCQALVTTATADAPRPIETLEIDTRVPVRGDDGGWIFLSQDEADLRRVKKRAPISSASASDGVTTTFSIAVSTVTGASTTSTVPASPLPSPLDGGLSSNFSGDAGSSPCPGYINSFLTDPTFKQCYPFSLLLQGSRSFFNAEKSLVSITQVLDATCAPNATFCNNYLQQLAKNLTSEANCGPDYQLGNSVVVQAYLAMTAYAPLYGAACLKDPETSMYCFANAVTNLTNPSNTYFYYLPLNISLPGSTVPSCGSCLQQTMDVFQAATANRKQALVSTYPSAAQQVNTICGPNFVNQSLASEIVSSGGPRSLTAGPSSCLMTILFLAALPWLL
;
A
#
# COMPACT_ATOMS: atom_id res chain seq x y z
N MET A 1 -14.52 102.14 -2.14
CA MET A 1 -14.55 100.79 -1.53
C MET A 1 -15.58 99.96 -2.29
N ALA A 2 -15.15 98.80 -2.82
CA ALA A 2 -15.90 97.74 -3.53
C ALA A 2 -16.65 98.16 -4.82
N SER A 3 -16.26 97.85 -6.07
CA SER A 3 -15.78 96.64 -6.78
C SER A 3 -16.82 95.54 -7.08
N ILE A 4 -17.19 95.48 -8.37
CA ILE A 4 -17.24 94.31 -9.27
C ILE A 4 -18.54 93.44 -9.32
N THR A 5 -19.16 93.45 -10.51
CA THR A 5 -20.09 92.49 -11.15
C THR A 5 -19.39 91.17 -11.56
N PRO A 6 -20.00 90.17 -12.23
CA PRO A 6 -21.38 89.67 -12.27
C PRO A 6 -21.46 88.14 -11.99
N SER A 7 -22.68 87.61 -11.83
CA SER A 7 -22.97 86.17 -11.88
C SER A 7 -23.52 85.77 -13.25
N PHE A 8 -22.91 84.78 -13.89
CA PHE A 8 -23.37 84.09 -15.09
C PHE A 8 -23.32 82.58 -14.80
N VAL A 9 -24.45 81.87 -14.79
CA VAL A 9 -24.47 80.41 -15.01
C VAL A 9 -25.71 80.00 -15.80
N PHE A 10 -25.40 79.62 -17.05
CA PHE A 10 -25.99 78.64 -17.97
C PHE A 10 -27.39 78.03 -17.74
N THR A 11 -28.22 78.26 -18.76
CA THR A 11 -29.39 77.48 -19.18
C THR A 11 -29.00 76.09 -19.69
N SER A 12 -29.68 75.03 -19.22
CA SER A 12 -29.51 73.67 -19.72
C SER A 12 -30.27 73.47 -21.04
N SER A 13 -29.56 73.11 -22.10
CA SER A 13 -30.15 72.69 -23.38
C SER A 13 -30.40 71.17 -23.37
N PHE A 14 -31.66 70.79 -23.61
CA PHE A 14 -32.03 69.41 -23.95
C PHE A 14 -31.65 69.15 -25.42
N ARG A 15 -30.82 68.13 -25.67
CA ARG A 15 -30.73 67.44 -26.97
C ARG A 15 -30.79 65.92 -26.76
N PRO A 16 -31.57 65.19 -27.57
CA PRO A 16 -31.67 63.73 -27.49
C PRO A 16 -30.44 63.06 -28.10
N ARG A 17 -30.00 61.96 -27.48
CA ARG A 17 -28.90 61.10 -27.94
C ARG A 17 -29.49 59.88 -28.69
N PRO A 18 -28.94 59.46 -29.84
CA PRO A 18 -29.52 58.37 -30.63
C PRO A 18 -29.13 56.97 -30.12
N GLN A 19 -30.05 56.03 -30.36
CA GLN A 19 -29.99 54.59 -30.08
C GLN A 19 -28.75 53.91 -30.70
N ARG A 20 -28.00 53.17 -29.88
CA ARG A 20 -26.98 52.22 -30.37
C ARG A 20 -26.92 50.99 -29.45
N THR A 21 -28.00 50.21 -29.43
CA THR A 21 -28.15 49.03 -28.56
C THR A 21 -28.95 47.89 -29.22
N GLN A 22 -28.76 47.66 -30.52
CA GLN A 22 -29.49 46.59 -31.24
C GLN A 22 -28.57 45.59 -31.99
N TRP A 23 -27.24 45.74 -31.94
CA TRP A 23 -26.33 44.88 -32.70
C TRP A 23 -25.65 43.77 -31.89
N THR A 24 -25.71 43.81 -30.56
CA THR A 24 -25.06 42.79 -29.70
C THR A 24 -25.95 41.56 -29.45
N ALA A 25 -27.27 41.68 -29.60
CA ALA A 25 -28.19 40.57 -29.37
C ALA A 25 -28.28 39.58 -30.56
N VAL A 26 -27.97 40.04 -31.78
CA VAL A 26 -28.07 39.21 -33.00
C VAL A 26 -26.86 38.27 -33.15
N LEU A 27 -25.69 38.67 -32.66
CA LEU A 27 -24.47 37.85 -32.70
C LEU A 27 -24.47 36.69 -31.69
N ALA A 28 -25.24 36.78 -30.61
CA ALA A 28 -25.33 35.72 -29.60
C ALA A 28 -26.27 34.56 -30.01
N LEU A 29 -27.23 34.80 -30.90
CA LEU A 29 -28.17 33.78 -31.36
C LEU A 29 -27.63 32.92 -32.53
N LEU A 30 -26.65 33.42 -33.30
CA LEU A 30 -26.03 32.67 -34.39
C LEU A 30 -24.94 31.68 -33.94
N ALA A 31 -24.35 31.88 -32.75
CA ALA A 31 -23.36 30.95 -32.19
C ALA A 31 -23.99 29.68 -31.57
N CYS A 32 -25.30 29.68 -31.33
CA CYS A 32 -26.00 28.56 -30.68
C CYS A 32 -26.56 27.51 -31.67
N LEU A 33 -26.50 27.77 -32.98
CA LEU A 33 -27.09 26.91 -34.02
C LEU A 33 -26.09 26.05 -34.81
N VAL A 34 -24.78 26.10 -34.47
CA VAL A 34 -23.73 25.30 -35.15
C VAL A 34 -23.31 24.06 -34.34
N CYS A 35 -23.79 23.87 -33.11
CA CYS A 35 -23.40 22.72 -32.27
C CYS A 35 -24.34 21.50 -32.34
N GLN A 36 -25.30 21.45 -33.27
CA GLN A 36 -26.15 20.26 -33.45
C GLN A 36 -26.05 19.69 -34.85
N ALA A 37 -24.86 19.20 -35.19
CA ALA A 37 -24.67 18.24 -36.27
C ALA A 37 -23.37 17.45 -36.03
N LEU A 38 -23.42 16.40 -35.20
CA LEU A 38 -22.71 15.17 -35.54
C LEU A 38 -23.54 13.99 -35.05
N VAL A 39 -24.23 13.42 -36.03
CA VAL A 39 -25.00 12.20 -35.98
C VAL A 39 -24.08 11.02 -35.71
N THR A 40 -24.61 10.10 -34.91
CA THR A 40 -24.20 8.73 -34.64
C THR A 40 -23.46 8.02 -35.76
N THR A 41 -22.27 7.50 -35.46
CA THR A 41 -21.79 6.22 -36.01
C THR A 41 -21.54 5.28 -34.85
N ALA A 42 -22.58 4.49 -34.52
CA ALA A 42 -22.42 3.29 -33.71
C ALA A 42 -21.68 2.27 -34.57
N THR A 43 -20.35 2.24 -34.49
CA THR A 43 -19.59 1.08 -34.96
C THR A 43 -19.81 -0.03 -33.95
N ALA A 44 -20.30 -1.16 -34.46
CA ALA A 44 -20.49 -2.40 -33.73
C ALA A 44 -19.26 -2.71 -32.87
N ASP A 45 -19.52 -2.97 -31.59
CA ASP A 45 -18.54 -3.33 -30.58
C ASP A 45 -17.90 -4.67 -30.98
N ALA A 46 -16.66 -4.61 -31.46
CA ALA A 46 -15.82 -5.79 -31.62
C ALA A 46 -15.36 -6.21 -30.21
N PRO A 47 -15.44 -7.51 -29.84
CA PRO A 47 -14.99 -7.95 -28.52
C PRO A 47 -13.50 -7.63 -28.37
N ARG A 48 -13.17 -6.68 -27.49
CA ARG A 48 -11.77 -6.44 -27.11
C ARG A 48 -11.30 -7.67 -26.33
N PRO A 49 -10.11 -8.21 -26.62
CA PRO A 49 -9.57 -9.31 -25.85
C PRO A 49 -9.41 -8.84 -24.40
N ILE A 50 -10.00 -9.59 -23.47
CA ILE A 50 -9.84 -9.38 -22.03
C ILE A 50 -8.35 -9.50 -21.75
N GLU A 51 -7.71 -8.40 -21.37
CA GLU A 51 -6.34 -8.42 -20.86
C GLU A 51 -6.33 -9.35 -19.65
N THR A 52 -5.73 -10.53 -19.86
CA THR A 52 -5.36 -11.44 -18.79
C THR A 52 -4.58 -10.65 -17.74
N LEU A 53 -5.07 -10.66 -16.49
CA LEU A 53 -4.34 -10.15 -15.33
C LEU A 53 -2.98 -10.87 -15.28
N GLU A 54 -1.96 -10.25 -15.85
CA GLU A 54 -0.58 -10.69 -15.72
C GLU A 54 -0.14 -10.31 -14.32
N ILE A 55 -0.49 -11.18 -13.36
CA ILE A 55 0.04 -11.09 -12.02
C ILE A 55 1.55 -11.17 -12.13
N ASP A 56 2.20 -10.12 -11.66
CA ASP A 56 3.63 -10.02 -11.64
C ASP A 56 4.20 -11.05 -10.65
N THR A 57 4.43 -12.27 -11.13
CA THR A 57 5.06 -13.35 -10.36
C THR A 57 6.58 -13.17 -10.28
N ARG A 58 7.14 -12.00 -10.63
CA ARG A 58 8.59 -11.80 -10.61
C ARG A 58 9.08 -11.87 -9.18
N VAL A 59 10.04 -12.77 -8.95
CA VAL A 59 10.78 -12.83 -7.69
C VAL A 59 11.63 -11.55 -7.61
N PRO A 60 11.49 -10.73 -6.56
CA PRO A 60 12.29 -9.53 -6.41
C PRO A 60 13.78 -9.90 -6.37
N VAL A 61 14.61 -9.07 -6.98
CA VAL A 61 16.06 -9.31 -7.09
C VAL A 61 16.78 -8.44 -6.07
N ARG A 62 17.82 -8.98 -5.42
CA ARG A 62 18.66 -8.20 -4.52
C ARG A 62 19.45 -7.17 -5.34
N GLY A 63 19.22 -5.89 -5.06
CA GLY A 63 19.97 -4.75 -5.57
C GLY A 63 21.37 -4.67 -4.95
N ASP A 64 22.23 -3.84 -5.55
CA ASP A 64 23.63 -3.68 -5.14
C ASP A 64 23.75 -2.95 -3.77
N ASP A 65 22.68 -2.29 -3.34
CA ASP A 65 22.50 -1.66 -2.03
C ASP A 65 22.01 -2.63 -0.93
N GLY A 66 21.77 -3.90 -1.29
CA GLY A 66 21.21 -4.91 -0.39
C GLY A 66 19.69 -4.83 -0.22
N GLY A 67 19.02 -3.88 -0.89
CA GLY A 67 17.56 -3.80 -0.97
C GLY A 67 17.00 -4.82 -1.95
N TRP A 68 15.74 -5.21 -1.81
CA TRP A 68 15.06 -6.04 -2.81
C TRP A 68 14.31 -5.11 -3.78
N ILE A 69 14.38 -5.36 -5.08
CA ILE A 69 13.69 -4.54 -6.08
C ILE A 69 12.91 -5.42 -7.06
N PHE A 70 11.72 -4.99 -7.45
CA PHE A 70 11.03 -5.53 -8.62
C PHE A 70 11.65 -4.88 -9.86
N LEU A 71 12.26 -5.70 -10.72
CA LEU A 71 12.78 -5.23 -12.01
C LEU A 71 11.67 -5.26 -13.06
N SER A 72 11.69 -4.29 -13.98
CA SER A 72 10.90 -4.40 -15.21
C SER A 72 11.33 -5.65 -16.02
N GLN A 73 10.48 -6.16 -16.90
CA GLN A 73 10.74 -7.40 -17.63
C GLN A 73 11.97 -7.25 -18.52
N ASP A 74 12.10 -6.07 -19.14
CA ASP A 74 13.26 -5.66 -19.93
C ASP A 74 14.55 -5.61 -19.09
N GLU A 75 14.50 -5.09 -17.85
CA GLU A 75 15.68 -5.05 -16.96
C GLU A 75 16.06 -6.42 -16.41
N ALA A 76 15.07 -7.27 -16.12
CA ALA A 76 15.29 -8.64 -15.70
C ALA A 76 15.93 -9.46 -16.84
N ASP A 77 15.45 -9.28 -18.07
CA ASP A 77 16.01 -9.92 -19.26
C ASP A 77 17.38 -9.37 -19.61
N LEU A 78 17.62 -8.06 -19.51
CA LEU A 78 18.96 -7.47 -19.65
C LEU A 78 19.95 -8.03 -18.63
N ARG A 79 19.54 -8.22 -17.37
CA ARG A 79 20.38 -8.88 -16.36
C ARG A 79 20.59 -10.36 -16.65
N ARG A 80 19.59 -11.09 -17.15
CA ARG A 80 19.74 -12.49 -17.60
C ARG A 80 20.70 -12.61 -18.77
N VAL A 81 20.60 -11.72 -19.76
CA VAL A 81 21.49 -11.65 -20.94
C VAL A 81 22.92 -11.29 -20.50
N LYS A 82 23.08 -10.33 -19.57
CA LYS A 82 24.40 -9.96 -19.04
C LYS A 82 25.06 -11.08 -18.23
N LYS A 83 24.26 -11.93 -17.57
CA LYS A 83 24.75 -13.14 -16.88
C LYS A 83 25.00 -14.32 -17.85
N ARG A 84 24.56 -14.21 -19.10
CA ARG A 84 24.52 -15.29 -20.09
C ARG A 84 25.07 -14.82 -21.43
N ALA A 85 26.39 -14.65 -21.52
CA ALA A 85 27.10 -14.64 -22.80
C ALA A 85 28.53 -15.22 -22.62
N PRO A 86 29.03 -16.10 -23.52
CA PRO A 86 28.31 -17.12 -24.28
C PRO A 86 28.89 -18.53 -24.06
N ILE A 87 28.04 -19.54 -23.99
CA ILE A 87 28.35 -20.88 -24.52
C ILE A 87 27.15 -21.30 -25.40
N SER A 88 27.50 -21.80 -26.58
CA SER A 88 26.72 -21.98 -27.80
C SER A 88 25.39 -22.74 -27.69
N SER A 89 24.45 -22.26 -28.51
CA SER A 89 23.53 -22.95 -29.44
C SER A 89 22.93 -24.32 -29.11
N ALA A 90 21.59 -24.37 -29.18
CA ALA A 90 20.64 -25.48 -29.44
C ALA A 90 19.56 -25.57 -28.34
N SER A 91 18.26 -25.70 -28.56
CA SER A 91 17.39 -25.76 -29.74
C SER A 91 15.97 -25.42 -29.27
N ALA A 92 15.14 -24.90 -30.17
CA ALA A 92 13.72 -24.65 -29.97
C ALA A 92 12.92 -25.95 -29.80
N SER A 93 11.88 -25.96 -28.97
CA SER A 93 10.77 -26.92 -29.04
C SER A 93 9.53 -26.40 -28.28
N ASP A 94 8.47 -26.19 -29.06
CA ASP A 94 7.02 -26.17 -28.80
C ASP A 94 6.43 -25.78 -27.43
N GLY A 95 5.70 -24.67 -27.45
CA GLY A 95 4.69 -24.33 -26.45
C GLY A 95 3.38 -25.07 -26.71
N VAL A 96 2.94 -25.86 -25.74
CA VAL A 96 1.58 -26.43 -25.72
C VAL A 96 0.62 -25.38 -25.16
N THR A 97 -0.23 -24.84 -26.02
CA THR A 97 -1.37 -24.00 -25.62
C THR A 97 -2.56 -24.89 -25.30
N THR A 98 -2.89 -25.07 -24.02
CA THR A 98 -4.19 -25.62 -23.60
C THR A 98 -5.20 -24.49 -23.42
N THR A 99 -6.10 -24.35 -24.39
CA THR A 99 -7.28 -23.48 -24.32
C THR A 99 -8.34 -24.11 -23.42
N PHE A 100 -8.71 -23.44 -22.33
CA PHE A 100 -9.93 -23.75 -21.57
C PHE A 100 -10.97 -22.65 -21.83
N SER A 101 -12.16 -23.04 -22.25
CA SER A 101 -13.31 -22.15 -22.43
C SER A 101 -14.12 -22.10 -21.14
N ILE A 102 -14.37 -20.90 -20.60
CA ILE A 102 -15.23 -20.69 -19.44
C ILE A 102 -16.56 -20.10 -19.96
N ALA A 103 -17.67 -20.78 -19.71
CA ALA A 103 -19.01 -20.29 -19.99
C ALA A 103 -19.42 -19.25 -18.92
N VAL A 104 -19.69 -18.01 -19.34
CA VAL A 104 -20.31 -16.99 -18.50
C VAL A 104 -21.82 -17.25 -18.47
N SER A 105 -22.34 -17.63 -17.31
CA SER A 105 -23.79 -17.64 -17.07
C SER A 105 -24.20 -16.27 -16.53
N THR A 106 -25.05 -15.58 -17.29
CA THR A 106 -25.81 -14.40 -16.85
C THR A 106 -26.82 -14.82 -15.80
N VAL A 107 -26.63 -14.37 -14.56
CA VAL A 107 -27.63 -14.55 -13.48
C VAL A 107 -28.64 -13.41 -13.52
N THR A 108 -29.82 -13.68 -14.09
CA THR A 108 -31.05 -12.95 -13.79
C THR A 108 -31.56 -13.42 -12.42
N GLY A 109 -31.93 -12.47 -11.56
CA GLY A 109 -32.14 -12.69 -10.14
C GLY A 109 -33.24 -13.70 -9.77
N ALA A 110 -32.94 -14.50 -8.75
CA ALA A 110 -33.91 -15.04 -7.80
C ALA A 110 -33.18 -15.44 -6.51
N SER A 111 -33.66 -14.88 -5.39
CA SER A 111 -33.15 -15.12 -4.04
C SER A 111 -33.29 -16.59 -3.63
N THR A 112 -32.18 -17.30 -3.49
CA THR A 112 -32.07 -18.50 -2.64
C THR A 112 -30.70 -18.50 -1.97
N THR A 113 -30.67 -18.76 -0.66
CA THR A 113 -29.47 -18.82 0.17
C THR A 113 -28.63 -20.04 -0.21
N SER A 114 -27.77 -19.90 -1.22
CA SER A 114 -26.77 -20.91 -1.56
C SER A 114 -25.46 -20.58 -0.86
N THR A 115 -25.08 -21.37 0.14
CA THR A 115 -23.72 -21.36 0.70
C THR A 115 -22.74 -21.75 -0.40
N VAL A 116 -22.09 -20.76 -0.99
CA VAL A 116 -20.98 -20.98 -1.93
C VAL A 116 -19.90 -21.76 -1.18
N PRO A 117 -19.37 -22.88 -1.71
CA PRO A 117 -18.23 -23.55 -1.09
C PRO A 117 -17.08 -22.54 -1.02
N ALA A 118 -16.64 -22.20 0.19
CA ALA A 118 -15.48 -21.35 0.35
C ALA A 118 -14.29 -22.05 -0.31
N SER A 119 -13.66 -21.40 -1.29
CA SER A 119 -12.33 -21.79 -1.74
C SER A 119 -11.42 -21.83 -0.51
N PRO A 120 -10.56 -22.85 -0.35
CA PRO A 120 -9.71 -22.95 0.84
C PRO A 120 -8.85 -21.68 0.97
N LEU A 121 -8.76 -21.15 2.19
CA LEU A 121 -7.92 -19.99 2.47
C LEU A 121 -6.46 -20.27 2.09
N PRO A 122 -5.76 -19.30 1.49
CA PRO A 122 -4.35 -19.40 1.18
C PRO A 122 -3.45 -19.77 2.36
N SER A 123 -2.36 -20.47 2.06
CA SER A 123 -1.31 -20.74 3.04
C SER A 123 -0.02 -20.03 2.63
N PRO A 124 0.74 -19.48 3.60
CA PRO A 124 2.10 -19.02 3.32
C PRO A 124 2.99 -20.15 2.79
N LEU A 125 3.90 -19.82 1.87
CA LEU A 125 4.94 -20.72 1.36
C LEU A 125 4.40 -22.04 0.75
N ASP A 126 3.19 -22.01 0.20
CA ASP A 126 2.50 -23.16 -0.40
C ASP A 126 2.96 -23.50 -1.83
N GLY A 127 3.81 -22.66 -2.43
CA GLY A 127 4.44 -22.93 -3.71
C GLY A 127 5.58 -23.94 -3.69
N GLY A 128 5.92 -24.42 -2.49
CA GLY A 128 7.06 -25.28 -2.22
C GLY A 128 8.28 -24.48 -1.77
N LEU A 129 9.00 -25.01 -0.78
CA LEU A 129 10.26 -24.45 -0.27
C LEU A 129 11.42 -24.80 -1.23
N SER A 130 11.35 -24.37 -2.48
CA SER A 130 12.42 -24.60 -3.47
C SER A 130 13.56 -23.60 -3.25
N SER A 131 14.44 -23.90 -2.30
CA SER A 131 15.66 -23.13 -2.04
C SER A 131 16.85 -24.04 -1.77
N ASN A 132 18.06 -23.57 -2.09
CA ASN A 132 19.29 -24.27 -1.77
C ASN A 132 19.69 -23.93 -0.32
N PHE A 133 19.23 -24.74 0.63
CA PHE A 133 19.59 -24.57 2.04
C PHE A 133 21.01 -25.08 2.30
N SER A 134 21.67 -24.44 3.25
CA SER A 134 23.06 -24.66 3.61
C SER A 134 23.16 -25.88 4.51
N GLY A 135 24.00 -26.84 4.12
CA GLY A 135 24.17 -28.13 4.79
C GLY A 135 24.25 -29.26 3.77
N ASP A 136 24.67 -30.44 4.22
CA ASP A 136 24.59 -31.65 3.40
C ASP A 136 23.14 -31.90 2.99
N ALA A 137 22.90 -32.29 1.73
CA ALA A 137 21.57 -32.46 1.16
C ALA A 137 20.69 -33.38 2.05
N GLY A 138 19.80 -32.77 2.85
CA GLY A 138 18.91 -33.46 3.79
C GLY A 138 19.15 -33.18 5.29
N SER A 139 20.21 -32.46 5.67
CA SER A 139 20.62 -32.28 7.08
C SER A 139 20.49 -30.85 7.62
N SER A 140 20.06 -29.88 6.80
CA SER A 140 19.87 -28.50 7.27
C SER A 140 18.72 -28.43 8.28
N PRO A 141 18.90 -27.81 9.47
CA PRO A 141 17.81 -27.61 10.43
C PRO A 141 16.77 -26.58 9.96
N CYS A 142 17.08 -25.80 8.92
CA CYS A 142 16.26 -24.69 8.50
C CYS A 142 14.89 -25.09 7.91
N PRO A 143 14.79 -26.01 6.93
CA PRO A 143 13.49 -26.49 6.43
C PRO A 143 12.60 -27.07 7.54
N GLY A 144 13.21 -27.76 8.52
CA GLY A 144 12.50 -28.32 9.68
C GLY A 144 11.87 -27.23 10.55
N TYR A 145 12.62 -26.17 10.83
CA TYR A 145 12.11 -25.02 11.59
C TYR A 145 11.04 -24.24 10.79
N ILE A 146 11.20 -24.08 9.48
CA ILE A 146 10.16 -23.43 8.66
C ILE A 146 8.87 -24.23 8.70
N ASN A 147 8.94 -25.55 8.51
CA ASN A 147 7.77 -26.40 8.56
C ASN A 147 7.12 -26.45 9.95
N SER A 148 7.89 -26.32 11.03
CA SER A 148 7.34 -26.36 12.39
C SER A 148 6.40 -25.18 12.65
N PHE A 149 6.79 -23.95 12.27
CA PHE A 149 5.87 -22.82 12.44
C PHE A 149 4.74 -22.81 11.41
N LEU A 150 4.95 -23.27 10.17
CA LEU A 150 3.86 -23.35 9.18
C LEU A 150 2.75 -24.31 9.61
N THR A 151 3.07 -25.31 10.43
CA THR A 151 2.11 -26.28 10.96
C THR A 151 1.53 -25.88 12.32
N ASP A 152 2.16 -24.94 13.02
CA ASP A 152 1.77 -24.47 14.34
C ASP A 152 0.38 -23.78 14.33
N PRO A 153 -0.52 -24.15 15.26
CA PRO A 153 -1.87 -23.59 15.29
C PRO A 153 -1.90 -22.11 15.66
N THR A 154 -0.98 -21.61 16.49
CA THR A 154 -0.87 -20.19 16.83
C THR A 154 -0.42 -19.38 15.61
N PHE A 155 0.52 -19.90 14.83
CA PHE A 155 0.91 -19.28 13.57
C PHE A 155 -0.27 -19.19 12.58
N LYS A 156 -1.01 -20.30 12.40
CA LYS A 156 -2.20 -20.32 11.53
C LYS A 156 -3.30 -19.37 12.01
N GLN A 157 -3.48 -19.26 13.31
CA GLN A 157 -4.43 -18.31 13.91
C GLN A 157 -4.05 -16.86 13.59
N CYS A 158 -2.76 -16.53 13.58
CA CYS A 158 -2.30 -15.18 13.29
C CYS A 158 -2.36 -14.80 11.80
N TYR A 159 -2.53 -15.78 10.93
CA TYR A 159 -2.76 -15.63 9.48
C TYR A 159 -2.01 -14.44 8.84
N PRO A 160 -0.66 -14.46 8.88
CA PRO A 160 0.14 -13.28 8.56
C PRO A 160 0.12 -12.95 7.06
N PHE A 161 -0.63 -11.91 6.70
CA PHE A 161 -0.67 -11.35 5.34
C PHE A 161 0.71 -11.01 4.77
N SER A 162 1.62 -10.54 5.63
CA SER A 162 3.01 -10.27 5.24
C SER A 162 3.76 -11.50 4.71
N LEU A 163 3.45 -12.71 5.18
CA LEU A 163 4.04 -13.94 4.67
C LEU A 163 3.29 -14.48 3.44
N LEU A 164 1.99 -14.19 3.32
CA LEU A 164 1.24 -14.50 2.10
C LEU A 164 1.82 -13.74 0.89
N LEU A 165 2.14 -12.45 1.07
CA LEU A 165 2.74 -11.59 0.05
C LEU A 165 4.10 -12.09 -0.49
N GLN A 166 4.87 -12.87 0.27
CA GLN A 166 6.25 -13.23 -0.10
C GLN A 166 6.44 -14.64 -0.68
N GLY A 167 5.36 -15.38 -0.93
CA GLY A 167 5.51 -16.71 -1.53
C GLY A 167 4.30 -17.62 -1.46
N SER A 168 3.09 -17.07 -1.41
CA SER A 168 1.86 -17.87 -1.46
C SER A 168 1.23 -17.85 -2.86
N ARG A 169 1.32 -18.98 -3.58
CA ARG A 169 0.68 -19.17 -4.89
C ARG A 169 -0.84 -19.13 -4.76
N SER A 170 -1.40 -19.72 -3.71
CA SER A 170 -2.85 -19.63 -3.46
C SER A 170 -3.29 -18.19 -3.17
N PHE A 171 -2.47 -17.38 -2.50
CA PHE A 171 -2.76 -15.97 -2.26
C PHE A 171 -2.79 -15.17 -3.57
N PHE A 172 -1.76 -15.30 -4.40
CA PHE A 172 -1.75 -14.65 -5.72
C PHE A 172 -2.90 -15.12 -6.62
N ASN A 173 -3.37 -16.35 -6.47
CA ASN A 173 -4.59 -16.79 -7.15
C ASN A 173 -5.87 -16.17 -6.54
N ALA A 174 -5.90 -15.93 -5.23
CA ALA A 174 -7.01 -15.26 -4.57
C ALA A 174 -7.14 -13.78 -4.99
N GLU A 175 -6.03 -13.08 -5.22
CA GLU A 175 -6.00 -11.69 -5.71
C GLU A 175 -6.75 -11.50 -7.04
N LYS A 176 -6.90 -12.56 -7.85
CA LYS A 176 -7.61 -12.53 -9.13
C LYS A 176 -9.12 -12.31 -9.00
N SER A 177 -9.66 -12.38 -7.79
CA SER A 177 -11.08 -12.24 -7.51
C SER A 177 -11.29 -11.37 -6.29
N LEU A 178 -12.09 -10.31 -6.46
CA LEU A 178 -12.45 -9.40 -5.37
C LEU A 178 -13.07 -10.15 -4.18
N VAL A 179 -13.92 -11.15 -4.44
CA VAL A 179 -14.55 -11.97 -3.39
C VAL A 179 -13.50 -12.79 -2.66
N SER A 180 -12.61 -13.46 -3.40
CA SER A 180 -11.59 -14.33 -2.81
C SER A 180 -10.61 -13.52 -1.97
N ILE A 181 -10.08 -12.40 -2.47
CA ILE A 181 -9.14 -11.58 -1.71
C ILE A 181 -9.79 -10.93 -0.49
N THR A 182 -11.07 -10.56 -0.56
CA THR A 182 -11.81 -10.04 0.61
C THR A 182 -11.90 -11.10 1.71
N GLN A 183 -12.17 -12.37 1.38
CA GLN A 183 -12.17 -13.46 2.37
C GLN A 183 -10.80 -13.66 3.03
N VAL A 184 -9.71 -13.49 2.27
CA VAL A 184 -8.34 -13.55 2.82
C VAL A 184 -8.09 -12.39 3.78
N LEU A 185 -8.54 -11.18 3.43
CA LEU A 185 -8.38 -10.00 4.27
C LEU A 185 -9.25 -10.08 5.54
N ASP A 186 -10.47 -10.61 5.44
CA ASP A 186 -11.32 -10.89 6.60
C ASP A 186 -10.61 -11.84 7.59
N ALA A 187 -10.00 -12.92 7.07
CA ALA A 187 -9.22 -13.86 7.89
C ALA A 187 -7.95 -13.22 8.47
N THR A 188 -7.28 -12.35 7.71
CA THR A 188 -6.09 -11.60 8.16
C THR A 188 -6.43 -10.64 9.29
N CYS A 189 -7.59 -9.98 9.24
CA CYS A 189 -7.95 -8.88 10.13
C CYS A 189 -8.74 -9.30 11.38
N ALA A 190 -9.07 -10.59 11.51
CA ALA A 190 -9.75 -11.15 12.68
C ALA A 190 -8.86 -11.31 13.94
N PRO A 191 -7.57 -11.70 13.85
CA PRO A 191 -6.75 -12.00 15.02
C PRO A 191 -6.34 -10.77 15.84
N ASN A 192 -5.88 -10.98 17.07
CA ASN A 192 -5.33 -9.91 17.89
C ASN A 192 -3.95 -9.47 17.35
N ALA A 193 -3.89 -8.29 16.74
CA ALA A 193 -2.69 -7.76 16.12
C ALA A 193 -1.48 -7.67 17.06
N THR A 194 -1.66 -7.26 18.32
CA THR A 194 -0.56 -7.12 19.29
C THR A 194 0.02 -8.47 19.68
N PHE A 195 -0.85 -9.44 19.98
CA PHE A 195 -0.44 -10.81 20.32
C PHE A 195 0.33 -11.44 19.15
N CYS A 196 -0.24 -11.38 17.95
CA CYS A 196 0.35 -11.98 16.76
C CYS A 196 1.65 -11.30 16.34
N ASN A 197 1.75 -9.98 16.48
CA ASN A 197 3.00 -9.29 16.27
C ASN A 197 4.09 -9.78 17.23
N ASN A 198 3.82 -9.87 18.53
CA ASN A 198 4.82 -10.35 19.49
C ASN A 198 5.25 -11.79 19.21
N TYR A 199 4.29 -12.67 18.89
CA TYR A 199 4.56 -14.05 18.49
C TYR A 199 5.46 -14.10 17.25
N LEU A 200 5.10 -13.41 16.16
CA LEU A 200 5.88 -13.43 14.92
C LEU A 200 7.28 -12.80 15.07
N GLN A 201 7.43 -11.76 15.90
CA GLN A 201 8.74 -11.19 16.22
C GLN A 201 9.63 -12.20 16.97
N GLN A 202 9.05 -12.99 17.89
CA GLN A 202 9.75 -14.08 18.57
C GLN A 202 10.17 -15.17 17.57
N LEU A 203 9.28 -15.56 16.65
CA LEU A 203 9.59 -16.53 15.60
C LEU A 203 10.70 -16.04 14.67
N ALA A 204 10.67 -14.77 14.27
CA ALA A 204 11.71 -14.16 13.43
C ALA A 204 13.07 -14.19 14.13
N LYS A 205 13.13 -13.87 15.43
CA LYS A 205 14.36 -13.95 16.23
C LYS A 205 14.90 -15.38 16.28
N ASN A 206 14.02 -16.35 16.48
CA ASN A 206 14.40 -17.76 16.52
C ASN A 206 14.82 -18.29 15.14
N LEU A 207 14.21 -17.79 14.04
CA LEU A 207 14.58 -18.15 12.67
C LEU A 207 16.06 -17.86 12.42
N THR A 208 16.54 -16.69 12.84
CA THR A 208 17.93 -16.26 12.62
C THR A 208 18.94 -16.89 13.59
N SER A 209 18.51 -17.75 14.50
CA SER A 209 19.43 -18.44 15.41
C SER A 209 20.22 -19.53 14.71
N GLU A 210 21.44 -19.78 15.17
CA GLU A 210 22.35 -20.79 14.60
C GLU A 210 21.74 -22.20 14.59
N ALA A 211 20.91 -22.52 15.59
CA ALA A 211 20.21 -23.80 15.70
C ALA A 211 19.12 -24.02 14.63
N ASN A 212 18.68 -22.96 13.94
CA ASN A 212 17.59 -23.01 12.96
C ASN A 212 18.10 -22.61 11.57
N CYS A 213 17.79 -21.39 11.12
CA CYS A 213 18.17 -20.90 9.79
C CYS A 213 19.31 -19.88 9.84
N GLY A 214 20.03 -19.75 10.96
CA GLY A 214 21.11 -18.76 11.12
C GLY A 214 22.16 -18.79 10.00
N PRO A 215 22.74 -19.94 9.64
CA PRO A 215 23.68 -20.03 8.52
C PRO A 215 23.07 -19.61 7.18
N ASP A 216 21.86 -20.09 6.88
CA ASP A 216 21.12 -19.74 5.66
C ASP A 216 20.75 -18.26 5.59
N TYR A 217 20.40 -17.66 6.72
CA TYR A 217 20.11 -16.24 6.84
C TYR A 217 21.34 -15.40 6.55
N GLN A 218 22.51 -15.77 7.10
CA GLN A 218 23.79 -15.08 6.85
C GLN A 218 24.23 -15.19 5.39
N LEU A 219 23.99 -16.34 4.75
CA LEU A 219 24.24 -16.55 3.33
C LEU A 219 23.19 -15.87 2.43
N GLY A 220 22.16 -15.26 3.02
CA GLY A 220 21.16 -14.51 2.29
C GLY A 220 20.18 -15.39 1.52
N ASN A 221 19.92 -16.61 1.98
CA ASN A 221 18.92 -17.51 1.41
C ASN A 221 17.57 -16.76 1.29
N SER A 222 17.03 -16.71 0.07
CA SER A 222 15.85 -15.87 -0.22
C SER A 222 14.66 -16.24 0.64
N VAL A 223 14.35 -17.53 0.79
CA VAL A 223 13.21 -18.00 1.59
C VAL A 223 13.35 -17.57 3.06
N VAL A 224 14.56 -17.68 3.62
CA VAL A 224 14.81 -17.33 5.03
C VAL A 224 14.76 -15.82 5.24
N VAL A 225 15.42 -15.04 4.39
CA VAL A 225 15.41 -13.58 4.48
C VAL A 225 14.01 -13.03 4.26
N GLN A 226 13.26 -13.54 3.29
CA GLN A 226 11.89 -13.14 3.03
C GLN A 226 10.98 -13.50 4.21
N ALA A 227 11.06 -14.71 4.76
CA ALA A 227 10.29 -15.10 5.94
C ALA A 227 10.61 -14.21 7.15
N TYR A 228 11.88 -13.88 7.38
CA TYR A 228 12.31 -12.95 8.44
C TYR A 228 11.68 -11.56 8.25
N LEU A 229 11.80 -10.99 7.05
CA LEU A 229 11.24 -9.67 6.73
C LEU A 229 9.70 -9.69 6.85
N ALA A 230 9.06 -10.74 6.40
CA ALA A 230 7.61 -10.92 6.49
C ALA A 230 7.14 -10.91 7.95
N MET A 231 7.80 -11.69 8.81
CA MET A 231 7.42 -11.81 10.21
C MET A 231 7.65 -10.50 10.97
N THR A 232 8.77 -9.82 10.71
CA THR A 232 9.09 -8.55 11.35
C THR A 232 8.23 -7.38 10.85
N ALA A 233 7.73 -7.47 9.61
CA ALA A 233 6.83 -6.50 9.00
C ALA A 233 5.32 -6.79 9.25
N TYR A 234 4.98 -7.75 10.10
CA TYR A 234 3.59 -8.12 10.36
C TYR A 234 2.72 -6.92 10.78
N ALA A 235 3.16 -6.14 11.77
CA ALA A 235 2.36 -5.01 12.28
C ALA A 235 2.00 -3.95 11.21
N PRO A 236 2.97 -3.36 10.46
CA PRO A 236 2.63 -2.38 9.43
C PRO A 236 1.76 -2.98 8.32
N LEU A 237 1.98 -4.24 7.93
CA LEU A 237 1.21 -4.87 6.86
C LEU A 237 -0.17 -5.32 7.29
N TYR A 238 -0.34 -5.77 8.52
CA TYR A 238 -1.65 -5.99 9.13
C TYR A 238 -2.44 -4.67 9.13
N GLY A 239 -1.82 -3.59 9.62
CA GLY A 239 -2.45 -2.28 9.66
C GLY A 239 -2.93 -1.83 8.27
N ALA A 240 -2.08 -1.92 7.26
CA ALA A 240 -2.39 -1.52 5.89
C ALA A 240 -3.40 -2.45 5.19
N ALA A 241 -3.31 -3.76 5.40
CA ALA A 241 -4.22 -4.75 4.82
C ALA A 241 -5.66 -4.59 5.35
N CYS A 242 -5.79 -4.18 6.60
CA CYS A 242 -7.08 -3.98 7.26
C CYS A 242 -7.70 -2.60 7.03
N LEU A 243 -7.03 -1.71 6.29
CA LEU A 243 -7.61 -0.43 5.89
C LEU A 243 -8.78 -0.65 4.94
N LYS A 244 -9.87 0.07 5.21
CA LYS A 244 -11.04 0.15 4.34
C LYS A 244 -11.21 1.57 3.85
N ASP A 245 -11.60 1.68 2.59
CA ASP A 245 -12.00 2.96 2.01
C ASP A 245 -13.24 3.48 2.76
N PRO A 246 -13.20 4.70 3.32
CA PRO A 246 -14.33 5.26 4.05
C PRO A 246 -15.58 5.47 3.19
N GLU A 247 -15.45 5.59 1.87
CA GLU A 247 -16.58 5.84 0.96
C GLU A 247 -17.25 4.53 0.54
N THR A 248 -16.46 3.52 0.20
CA THR A 248 -16.97 2.26 -0.37
C THR A 248 -17.04 1.13 0.65
N SER A 249 -16.43 1.28 1.83
CA SER A 249 -16.24 0.23 2.84
C SER A 249 -15.50 -1.02 2.33
N MET A 250 -14.86 -0.93 1.16
CA MET A 250 -14.04 -1.98 0.58
C MET A 250 -12.62 -1.92 1.10
N TYR A 251 -11.94 -3.06 1.21
CA TYR A 251 -10.54 -3.08 1.61
C TYR A 251 -9.66 -2.36 0.59
N CYS A 252 -8.78 -1.49 1.08
CA CYS A 252 -7.85 -0.74 0.24
C CYS A 252 -6.92 -1.65 -0.56
N PHE A 253 -6.45 -2.74 0.07
CA PHE A 253 -5.62 -3.72 -0.62
C PHE A 253 -6.40 -4.46 -1.71
N ALA A 254 -7.64 -4.88 -1.43
CA ALA A 254 -8.49 -5.54 -2.41
C ALA A 254 -8.70 -4.66 -3.65
N ASN A 255 -9.04 -3.38 -3.44
CA ASN A 255 -9.16 -2.41 -4.53
C ASN A 255 -7.84 -2.25 -5.30
N ALA A 256 -6.69 -2.23 -4.63
CA ALA A 256 -5.38 -2.10 -5.29
C ALA A 256 -5.07 -3.29 -6.21
N VAL A 257 -5.27 -4.53 -5.75
CA VAL A 257 -4.95 -5.73 -6.52
C VAL A 257 -5.97 -6.06 -7.62
N THR A 258 -7.22 -5.64 -7.46
CA THR A 258 -8.26 -5.84 -8.49
C THR A 258 -8.40 -4.68 -9.45
N ASN A 259 -7.63 -3.59 -9.29
CA ASN A 259 -7.66 -2.45 -10.21
C ASN A 259 -6.83 -2.76 -11.46
N LEU A 260 -7.53 -3.19 -12.52
CA LEU A 260 -6.91 -3.52 -13.81
C LEU A 260 -6.39 -2.31 -14.57
N THR A 261 -6.81 -1.09 -14.21
CA THR A 261 -6.41 0.14 -14.90
C THR A 261 -5.15 0.75 -14.30
N ASN A 262 -4.95 0.61 -12.99
CA ASN A 262 -3.76 1.10 -12.31
C ASN A 262 -3.38 0.19 -11.12
N PRO A 263 -2.51 -0.82 -11.33
CA PRO A 263 -2.07 -1.73 -10.28
C PRO A 263 -0.96 -1.14 -9.40
N SER A 264 -0.52 0.11 -9.65
CA SER A 264 0.64 0.71 -8.96
C SER A 264 0.49 0.78 -7.45
N ASN A 265 -0.74 0.91 -6.95
CA ASN A 265 -1.03 0.98 -5.51
C ASN A 265 -0.63 -0.32 -4.77
N THR A 266 -0.58 -1.46 -5.47
CA THR A 266 -0.17 -2.74 -4.89
C THR A 266 1.30 -2.73 -4.46
N TYR A 267 2.18 -2.02 -5.16
CA TYR A 267 3.61 -1.97 -4.85
C TYR A 267 3.93 -1.39 -3.47
N PHE A 268 3.05 -0.53 -2.94
CA PHE A 268 3.23 0.06 -1.61
C PHE A 268 3.21 -0.98 -0.50
N TYR A 269 2.44 -2.05 -0.66
CA TYR A 269 2.35 -3.15 0.31
C TYR A 269 3.63 -4.00 0.38
N TYR A 270 4.61 -3.74 -0.48
CA TYR A 270 5.92 -4.38 -0.42
C TYR A 270 6.99 -3.51 0.27
N LEU A 271 6.70 -2.24 0.56
CA LEU A 271 7.64 -1.36 1.26
C LEU A 271 8.10 -1.91 2.61
N PRO A 272 7.20 -2.43 3.48
CA PRO A 272 7.64 -3.01 4.76
C PRO A 272 8.49 -4.26 4.61
N LEU A 273 8.45 -4.91 3.44
CA LEU A 273 9.22 -6.10 3.10
C LEU A 273 10.61 -5.77 2.52
N ASN A 274 11.06 -4.53 2.71
CA ASN A 274 12.32 -4.02 2.16
C ASN A 274 12.36 -3.97 0.63
N ILE A 275 11.21 -3.78 0.00
CA ILE A 275 11.12 -3.64 -1.46
C ILE A 275 10.77 -2.20 -1.82
N SER A 276 11.70 -1.54 -2.49
CA SER A 276 11.53 -0.15 -2.95
C SER A 276 10.54 -0.06 -4.11
N LEU A 277 9.87 1.09 -4.24
CA LEU A 277 8.98 1.35 -5.37
C LEU A 277 9.77 1.35 -6.69
N PRO A 278 9.23 0.75 -7.77
CA PRO A 278 9.72 1.01 -9.11
C PRO A 278 9.67 2.50 -9.46
N GLY A 279 10.66 3.00 -10.21
CA GLY A 279 10.70 4.41 -10.64
C GLY A 279 9.51 4.81 -11.53
N SER A 280 8.86 3.85 -12.17
CA SER A 280 7.66 4.03 -13.00
C SER A 280 6.34 3.94 -12.23
N THR A 281 6.36 3.81 -10.90
CA THR A 281 5.15 3.72 -10.08
C THR A 281 4.34 5.02 -10.18
N VAL A 282 3.13 4.94 -10.74
CA VAL A 282 2.19 6.07 -10.81
C VAL A 282 0.94 5.72 -10.00
N PRO A 283 0.90 6.02 -8.70
CA PRO A 283 -0.20 5.61 -7.85
C PRO A 283 -1.49 6.40 -8.14
N SER A 284 -2.61 5.82 -7.73
CA SER A 284 -3.88 6.56 -7.65
C SER A 284 -3.94 7.34 -6.34
N CYS A 285 -3.96 8.67 -6.44
CA CYS A 285 -3.90 9.60 -5.31
C CYS A 285 -5.25 9.71 -4.60
N GLY A 286 -5.52 8.77 -3.68
CA GLY A 286 -6.76 8.72 -2.90
C GLY A 286 -6.54 8.39 -1.43
N SER A 287 -7.64 8.33 -0.68
CA SER A 287 -7.66 8.08 0.77
C SER A 287 -6.91 6.80 1.16
N CYS A 288 -7.10 5.71 0.41
CA CYS A 288 -6.42 4.44 0.65
C CYS A 288 -4.89 4.55 0.59
N LEU A 289 -4.35 5.27 -0.39
CA LEU A 289 -2.90 5.47 -0.50
C LEU A 289 -2.39 6.31 0.67
N GLN A 290 -3.09 7.39 0.99
CA GLN A 290 -2.72 8.29 2.09
C GLN A 290 -2.69 7.52 3.42
N GLN A 291 -3.76 6.80 3.76
CA GLN A 291 -3.85 6.02 4.99
C GLN A 291 -2.81 4.90 5.05
N THR A 292 -2.54 4.22 3.92
CA THR A 292 -1.50 3.19 3.85
C THR A 292 -0.13 3.78 4.17
N MET A 293 0.19 4.93 3.57
CA MET A 293 1.43 5.63 3.82
C MET A 293 1.52 6.19 5.24
N ASP A 294 0.40 6.59 5.86
CA ASP A 294 0.38 7.03 7.26
C ASP A 294 0.65 5.86 8.23
N VAL A 295 0.07 4.69 7.98
CA VAL A 295 0.38 3.46 8.74
C VAL A 295 1.87 3.13 8.64
N PHE A 296 2.43 3.21 7.43
CA PHE A 296 3.85 2.95 7.22
C PHE A 296 4.74 4.03 7.86
N GLN A 297 4.35 5.30 7.78
CA GLN A 297 5.07 6.39 8.43
C GLN A 297 5.18 6.14 9.93
N ALA A 298 4.07 5.84 10.59
CA ALA A 298 4.03 5.58 12.02
C ALA A 298 4.91 4.37 12.38
N ALA A 299 4.91 3.32 11.55
CA ALA A 299 5.73 2.13 11.77
C ALA A 299 7.24 2.40 11.70
N THR A 300 7.67 3.44 10.96
CA THR A 300 9.09 3.84 10.94
C THR A 300 9.62 4.25 12.30
N ALA A 301 8.77 4.60 13.27
CA ALA A 301 9.16 4.95 14.64
C ALA A 301 10.04 3.87 15.30
N ASN A 302 9.89 2.61 14.90
CA ASN A 302 10.83 1.55 15.19
C ASN A 302 11.94 1.50 14.11
N ARG A 303 13.12 2.05 14.44
CA ARG A 303 14.25 2.13 13.51
C ARG A 303 14.86 0.80 13.09
N LYS A 304 14.46 -0.31 13.72
CA LYS A 304 14.91 -1.66 13.35
C LYS A 304 14.10 -2.27 12.21
N GLN A 305 12.97 -1.67 11.81
CA GLN A 305 12.18 -2.17 10.69
C GLN A 305 12.84 -1.82 9.36
N ALA A 306 12.79 -2.75 8.40
CA ALA A 306 13.34 -2.55 7.06
C ALA A 306 12.67 -1.38 6.32
N LEU A 307 11.39 -1.11 6.63
CA LEU A 307 10.59 0.00 6.10
C LEU A 307 11.28 1.36 6.22
N VAL A 308 12.15 1.58 7.21
CA VAL A 308 12.89 2.83 7.40
C VAL A 308 13.74 3.20 6.19
N SER A 309 14.24 2.18 5.47
CA SER A 309 15.08 2.37 4.27
C SER A 309 14.27 2.65 3.01
N THR A 310 13.03 2.15 2.92
CA THR A 310 12.20 2.23 1.71
C THR A 310 11.15 3.35 1.78
N TYR A 311 10.74 3.77 2.99
CA TYR A 311 9.67 4.75 3.18
C TYR A 311 10.00 6.16 2.63
N PRO A 312 11.17 6.77 2.91
CA PRO A 312 11.40 8.16 2.54
C PRO A 312 11.38 8.40 1.02
N SER A 313 11.97 7.48 0.25
CA SER A 313 11.98 7.55 -1.22
C SER A 313 10.59 7.31 -1.79
N ALA A 314 9.83 6.36 -1.23
CA ALA A 314 8.45 6.12 -1.62
C ALA A 314 7.55 7.34 -1.36
N ALA A 315 7.65 7.95 -0.16
CA ALA A 315 6.88 9.14 0.19
C ALA A 315 7.26 10.35 -0.68
N GLN A 316 8.53 10.49 -1.05
CA GLN A 316 8.98 11.50 -2.01
C GLN A 316 8.32 11.32 -3.38
N GLN A 317 8.30 10.08 -3.90
CA GLN A 317 7.68 9.77 -5.18
C GLN A 317 6.17 10.06 -5.15
N VAL A 318 5.48 9.66 -4.07
CA VAL A 318 4.06 9.98 -3.88
C VAL A 318 3.83 11.49 -3.87
N ASN A 319 4.60 12.26 -3.10
CA ASN A 319 4.44 13.72 -3.05
C ASN A 319 4.78 14.41 -4.38
N THR A 320 5.62 13.80 -5.20
CA THR A 320 5.92 14.31 -6.56
C THR A 320 4.74 14.13 -7.50
N ILE A 321 4.01 13.02 -7.38
CA ILE A 321 2.93 12.63 -8.30
C ILE A 321 1.56 13.15 -7.82
N CYS A 322 1.28 12.99 -6.53
CA CYS A 322 -0.01 13.32 -5.91
C CYS A 322 -0.08 14.74 -5.35
N GLY A 323 1.02 15.48 -5.41
CA GLY A 323 1.11 16.85 -4.92
C GLY A 323 1.88 16.97 -3.60
N PRO A 324 2.43 18.16 -3.32
CA PRO A 324 3.27 18.37 -2.15
C PRO A 324 2.49 18.12 -0.85
N ASN A 325 3.13 17.47 0.11
CA ASN A 325 2.57 17.13 1.42
C ASN A 325 1.33 16.22 1.36
N PHE A 326 1.12 15.46 0.28
CA PHE A 326 0.08 14.44 0.23
C PHE A 326 0.27 13.40 1.36
N VAL A 327 1.52 13.00 1.60
CA VAL A 327 1.96 12.15 2.72
C VAL A 327 3.17 12.76 3.42
N ASN A 328 3.38 12.39 4.69
CA ASN A 328 4.52 12.87 5.45
C ASN A 328 5.82 12.16 5.02
N GLN A 329 6.73 12.88 4.35
CA GLN A 329 7.98 12.29 3.87
C GLN A 329 8.98 11.96 4.99
N SER A 330 8.84 12.58 6.17
CA SER A 330 9.75 12.35 7.29
C SER A 330 9.40 11.07 8.03
N LEU A 331 10.43 10.40 8.54
CA LEU A 331 10.24 9.28 9.47
C LEU A 331 9.54 9.77 10.74
N ALA A 332 8.69 8.92 11.32
CA ALA A 332 8.05 9.20 12.60
C ALA A 332 9.09 9.36 13.71
N SER A 333 8.75 10.08 14.78
CA SER A 333 9.62 10.22 15.95
C SER A 333 10.01 8.85 16.49
N GLU A 334 11.30 8.67 16.78
CA GLU A 334 11.83 7.38 17.22
C GLU A 334 11.30 7.00 18.61
N ILE A 335 10.92 5.73 18.77
CA ILE A 335 10.57 5.18 20.08
C ILE A 335 11.87 5.00 20.87
N VAL A 336 12.24 6.00 21.66
CA VAL A 336 13.34 5.87 22.62
C VAL A 336 12.83 5.02 23.77
N SER A 337 13.23 3.74 23.79
CA SER A 337 12.99 2.88 24.94
C SER A 337 13.67 3.51 26.16
N SER A 338 12.87 4.09 27.05
CA SER A 338 13.32 4.78 28.25
C SER A 338 13.82 3.75 29.27
N GLY A 339 14.94 3.10 28.96
CA GLY A 339 15.68 2.18 29.83
C GLY A 339 16.80 2.88 30.60
N GLY A 340 16.60 4.15 30.97
CA GLY A 340 17.48 4.82 31.93
C GLY A 340 17.11 4.39 33.34
N PRO A 341 18.08 4.16 34.25
CA PRO A 341 17.74 4.02 35.66
C PRO A 341 16.99 5.28 36.08
N ARG A 342 15.83 5.11 36.72
CA ARG A 342 15.20 6.19 37.48
C ARG A 342 16.17 6.56 38.60
N SER A 343 17.09 7.49 38.34
CA SER A 343 17.74 8.27 39.38
C SER A 343 16.64 9.09 40.04
N LEU A 344 16.08 8.55 41.13
CA LEU A 344 15.42 9.31 42.16
C LEU A 344 16.49 10.21 42.81
N THR A 345 16.80 11.33 42.16
CA THR A 345 17.55 12.42 42.77
C THR A 345 16.70 13.67 42.71
N ALA A 346 16.00 13.84 43.83
CA ALA A 346 15.51 15.06 44.45
C ALA A 346 15.87 16.39 43.77
N GLY A 347 14.84 17.21 43.53
CA GLY A 347 14.95 18.66 43.32
C GLY A 347 13.57 19.33 43.48
N PRO A 348 13.47 20.52 44.09
CA PRO A 348 12.48 20.81 45.11
C PRO A 348 11.36 21.72 44.60
N SER A 349 10.08 21.34 44.75
CA SER A 349 8.93 22.24 44.53
C SER A 349 7.63 21.66 45.08
N SER A 350 7.56 21.44 46.40
CA SER A 350 6.29 21.14 47.09
C SER A 350 6.33 21.66 48.52
N CYS A 351 6.48 22.98 48.66
CA CYS A 351 6.16 23.71 49.88
C CYS A 351 5.29 24.90 49.47
N LEU A 352 3.98 24.68 49.24
CA LEU A 352 3.04 25.80 49.12
C LEU A 352 1.55 25.44 49.28
N MET A 353 1.20 24.30 49.90
CA MET A 353 -0.22 23.93 50.11
C MET A 353 -0.57 23.40 51.52
N THR A 354 0.21 23.75 52.54
CA THR A 354 -0.07 23.32 53.94
C THR A 354 -0.22 24.46 54.95
N ILE A 355 -0.39 25.72 54.51
CA ILE A 355 -0.61 26.87 55.44
C ILE A 355 -2.04 27.44 55.36
N LEU A 356 -2.95 26.85 54.58
CA LEU A 356 -4.35 27.30 54.47
C LEU A 356 -5.35 26.56 55.37
N PHE A 357 -4.89 25.72 56.30
CA PHE A 357 -5.77 24.93 57.19
C PHE A 357 -5.71 25.30 58.70
N LEU A 358 -5.07 26.41 59.08
CA LEU A 358 -4.98 26.85 60.49
C LEU A 358 -5.68 28.18 60.81
N ALA A 359 -6.67 28.59 60.01
CA ALA A 359 -7.42 29.84 60.24
C ALA A 359 -8.94 29.68 60.40
N ALA A 360 -9.44 28.46 60.67
CA ALA A 360 -10.88 28.20 60.82
C ALA A 360 -11.28 27.56 62.17
N LEU A 361 -10.54 27.87 63.24
CA LEU A 361 -10.77 27.34 64.59
C LEU A 361 -11.03 28.38 65.70
N PRO A 362 -11.70 29.52 65.45
CA PRO A 362 -12.36 30.23 66.54
C PRO A 362 -13.82 30.54 66.22
N TRP A 363 -14.67 29.52 66.09
CA TRP A 363 -16.14 29.63 66.16
C TRP A 363 -16.79 28.36 66.72
N LEU A 364 -16.18 27.77 67.75
CA LEU A 364 -16.78 26.67 68.52
C LEU A 364 -16.22 26.67 69.94
N LEU A 365 -16.48 27.77 70.66
CA LEU A 365 -16.61 27.85 72.12
C LEU A 365 -17.31 29.14 72.51
#